data_AF-A0A956K2P7-F1
#
_entry.id   AF-A0A956K2P7-F1
#
_cell.length_a   1.000
_cell.length_b   1.000
_cell.length_c   1.000
_cell.angle_alpha   90.00
_cell.angle_beta   90.00
_cell.angle_gamma   90.00
#
_symmetry.space_group_name_H-M   'P 1'
#
loop_
_entity.id
_entity.type
_entity.pdbx_description
1 polymer ?
#
loop_
_entity_poly.entity_id
_entity_poly.type
_entity_poly.pdbx_seq_one_letter_code
_entity_poly.pdbx_strand_id
1 'polypeptide(L)'
;MPSEFDAIALTRLPRVGELAVSPDGRWLAVAVARLDADDAAYVSDLWRVPLDGGAPVALTRGGSHDRAPRFRRDGALGFLSNRNPRDGAPADGDDARAQVWILPAEGGEPRPLTDEPLGVTDFQFAAAADRLVVLAEVAPEVALDAMRGHVAAIAKHGPSALRYRETPLRHWDHWLPATALHAIGYDERGGGRVDLTPDARHHLRNGPGDPGLAVAPDGARIAVTWCELGADRIHDSWLRVIDVASGVARDLGRAAAVQHGAPRFAPDGRTLAAERTLRRRGLGEVVRLWAWQVDVEADVAGREVAAWDAIPHLQAWTGDGRGLLVT
;
A
#
# COMPACT_ATOMS: atom_id res chain seq x y z
N MET A 1 42.53 -13.15 -4.89
CA MET A 1 41.63 -13.64 -3.84
C MET A 1 40.31 -12.90 -4.02
N PRO A 2 39.16 -13.57 -4.22
CA PRO A 2 37.89 -12.86 -4.09
C PRO A 2 37.85 -12.27 -2.66
N SER A 3 37.42 -11.02 -2.53
CA SER A 3 37.28 -10.38 -1.22
C SER A 3 36.38 -11.23 -0.33
N GLU A 4 36.79 -11.44 0.91
CA GLU A 4 35.98 -12.13 1.91
C GLU A 4 34.62 -11.45 2.05
N PHE A 5 33.54 -12.23 2.13
CA PHE A 5 32.20 -11.69 2.31
C PHE A 5 32.04 -11.23 3.75
N ASP A 6 32.16 -9.93 3.99
CA ASP A 6 32.05 -9.29 5.31
C ASP A 6 30.75 -8.45 5.45
N ALA A 7 30.59 -7.78 6.59
CA ALA A 7 29.42 -6.94 6.85
C ALA A 7 29.31 -5.75 5.87
N ILE A 8 30.43 -5.20 5.39
CA ILE A 8 30.44 -4.09 4.42
C ILE A 8 30.02 -4.61 3.04
N ALA A 9 30.50 -5.79 2.65
CA ALA A 9 30.06 -6.47 1.44
C ALA A 9 28.55 -6.74 1.48
N LEU A 10 28.02 -7.19 2.63
CA LEU A 10 26.57 -7.37 2.84
C LEU A 10 25.78 -6.07 2.68
N THR A 11 26.25 -4.94 3.23
CA THR A 11 25.54 -3.65 3.09
C THR A 11 25.60 -3.08 1.68
N ARG A 12 26.61 -3.45 0.88
CA ARG A 12 26.73 -3.03 -0.51
C ARG A 12 25.94 -3.89 -1.49
N LEU A 13 25.38 -5.01 -1.05
CA LEU A 13 24.53 -5.84 -1.91
C LEU A 13 23.25 -5.08 -2.29
N PRO A 14 22.94 -4.96 -3.60
CA PRO A 14 21.66 -4.45 -4.04
C PRO A 14 20.52 -5.33 -3.51
N ARG A 15 19.46 -4.68 -3.01
CA ARG A 15 18.29 -5.36 -2.44
C ARG A 15 17.15 -5.28 -3.43
N VAL A 16 16.65 -6.43 -3.86
CA VAL A 16 15.46 -6.51 -4.71
C VAL A 16 14.23 -6.33 -3.84
N GLY A 17 13.40 -5.35 -4.19
CA GLY A 17 12.14 -5.04 -3.53
C GLY A 17 10.94 -5.51 -4.34
N GLU A 18 9.87 -4.72 -4.28
CA GLU A 18 8.62 -4.98 -4.99
C GLU A 18 8.78 -5.00 -6.51
N LEU A 19 7.90 -5.75 -7.18
CA LEU A 19 7.88 -5.91 -8.63
C LEU A 19 6.47 -5.79 -9.21
N ALA A 20 6.39 -5.45 -10.48
CA ALA A 20 5.16 -5.51 -11.27
C ALA A 20 5.42 -6.08 -12.66
N VAL A 21 4.53 -6.96 -13.12
CA VAL A 21 4.56 -7.51 -14.47
C VAL A 21 4.00 -6.48 -15.44
N SER A 22 4.68 -6.28 -16.57
CA SER A 22 4.20 -5.41 -17.64
C SER A 22 2.86 -5.89 -18.20
N PRO A 23 1.99 -5.00 -18.73
CA PRO A 23 0.68 -5.40 -19.25
C PRO A 23 0.75 -6.39 -20.41
N ASP A 24 1.84 -6.36 -21.18
CA ASP A 24 2.12 -7.31 -22.26
C ASP A 24 2.75 -8.62 -21.79
N GLY A 25 3.03 -8.77 -20.49
CA GLY A 25 3.60 -9.99 -19.90
C GLY A 25 5.03 -10.30 -20.32
N ARG A 26 5.77 -9.34 -20.89
CA ARG A 26 7.12 -9.56 -21.44
C ARG A 26 8.26 -9.16 -20.50
N TRP A 27 8.01 -8.35 -19.49
CA TRP A 27 9.05 -7.84 -18.60
C TRP A 27 8.51 -7.47 -17.21
N LEU A 28 9.41 -7.31 -16.24
CA LEU A 28 9.11 -6.88 -14.88
C LEU A 28 9.66 -5.48 -14.63
N ALA A 29 8.87 -4.59 -14.04
CA ALA A 29 9.39 -3.42 -13.32
C ALA A 29 9.79 -3.89 -11.92
N VAL A 30 11.04 -3.66 -11.52
CA VAL A 30 11.60 -4.14 -10.25
C VAL A 30 12.27 -2.98 -9.51
N ALA A 31 11.89 -2.77 -8.25
CA ALA A 31 12.59 -1.83 -7.39
C ALA A 31 13.90 -2.45 -6.88
N VAL A 32 15.01 -1.74 -7.02
CA VAL A 32 16.33 -2.18 -6.54
C VAL A 32 16.93 -1.10 -5.66
N ALA A 33 17.06 -1.40 -4.37
CA ALA A 33 17.72 -0.51 -3.42
C ALA A 33 19.24 -0.76 -3.39
N ARG A 34 20.01 0.32 -3.32
CA ARG A 34 21.48 0.32 -3.25
C ARG A 34 21.94 1.46 -2.37
N LEU A 35 23.19 1.45 -1.94
CA LEU A 35 23.77 2.64 -1.33
C LEU A 35 23.85 3.79 -2.34
N ASP A 36 23.74 5.02 -1.83
CA ASP A 36 23.98 6.24 -2.58
C ASP A 36 25.48 6.41 -2.92
N ALA A 37 25.82 7.53 -3.56
CA ALA A 37 27.19 7.76 -4.02
C ALA A 37 28.21 7.91 -2.86
N ASP A 38 27.73 8.28 -1.67
CA ASP A 38 28.54 8.54 -0.48
C ASP A 38 28.55 7.35 0.50
N ASP A 39 27.93 6.23 0.14
CA ASP A 39 27.70 5.05 0.99
C ASP A 39 26.98 5.40 2.33
N ALA A 40 26.19 6.47 2.36
CA ALA A 40 25.60 7.03 3.58
C ALA A 40 24.15 6.59 3.81
N ALA A 41 23.37 6.45 2.73
CA ALA A 41 21.98 6.05 2.78
C ALA A 41 21.64 5.05 1.65
N TYR A 42 20.53 4.33 1.80
CA TYR A 42 19.98 3.56 0.69
C TYR A 42 19.08 4.44 -0.16
N VAL A 43 19.24 4.35 -1.48
CA VAL A 43 18.33 4.91 -2.49
C VAL A 43 17.82 3.77 -3.35
N SER A 44 16.72 3.97 -4.08
CA SER A 44 16.17 2.91 -4.93
C SER A 44 15.76 3.42 -6.30
N ASP A 45 16.09 2.60 -7.29
CA ASP A 45 15.80 2.84 -8.70
C ASP A 45 14.88 1.73 -9.22
N LEU A 46 14.05 2.05 -10.22
CA LEU A 46 13.24 1.05 -10.93
C LEU A 46 14.00 0.51 -12.13
N TRP A 47 13.92 -0.80 -12.33
CA TRP A 47 14.57 -1.52 -13.41
C TRP A 47 13.54 -2.29 -14.24
N ARG A 48 13.70 -2.27 -15.55
CA ARG A 48 13.02 -3.16 -16.50
C ARG A 48 13.84 -4.43 -16.66
N VAL A 49 13.26 -5.57 -16.32
CA VAL A 49 13.88 -6.89 -16.43
C VAL A 49 13.11 -7.74 -17.45
N PRO A 50 13.71 -8.10 -18.61
CA PRO A 50 13.06 -8.96 -19.60
C PRO A 50 12.78 -10.37 -19.06
N LEU A 51 11.60 -10.92 -19.36
CA LEU A 51 11.20 -12.28 -18.92
C LEU A 51 11.71 -13.40 -19.83
N ASP A 52 12.05 -13.08 -21.08
CA ASP A 52 12.70 -13.97 -22.05
C ASP A 52 14.22 -14.08 -21.84
N GLY A 53 14.74 -13.40 -20.82
CA GLY A 53 16.17 -13.25 -20.56
C GLY A 53 16.77 -12.03 -21.27
N GLY A 54 17.93 -11.59 -20.80
CA GLY A 54 18.58 -10.38 -21.31
C GLY A 54 19.03 -9.46 -20.18
N ALA A 55 19.67 -8.35 -20.55
CA ALA A 55 20.19 -7.39 -19.59
C ALA A 55 19.07 -6.49 -19.04
N PRO A 56 18.95 -6.32 -17.71
CA PRO A 56 18.09 -5.31 -17.12
C PRO A 56 18.46 -3.88 -17.54
N VAL A 57 17.46 -3.01 -17.67
CA VAL A 57 17.66 -1.59 -18.01
C VAL A 57 17.02 -0.72 -16.93
N ALA A 58 17.78 0.24 -16.38
CA ALA A 58 17.25 1.20 -15.43
C ALA A 58 16.20 2.11 -16.09
N LEU A 59 15.02 2.21 -15.45
CA LEU A 59 13.91 3.08 -15.81
C LEU A 59 13.99 4.42 -15.08
N THR A 60 14.47 4.40 -13.84
CA THR A 60 14.77 5.61 -13.07
C THR A 60 16.21 5.57 -12.57
N ARG A 61 16.75 6.74 -12.22
CA ARG A 61 18.09 6.92 -11.66
C ARG A 61 18.07 8.09 -10.67
N GLY A 62 18.91 8.04 -9.64
CA GLY A 62 19.24 9.22 -8.83
C GLY A 62 19.41 8.92 -7.35
N GLY A 63 19.12 9.94 -6.54
CA GLY A 63 19.14 9.89 -5.07
C GLY A 63 17.74 9.72 -4.44
N SER A 64 16.73 9.35 -5.23
CA SER A 64 15.36 9.16 -4.74
C SER A 64 15.12 7.72 -4.29
N HIS A 65 14.00 7.51 -3.60
CA HIS A 65 13.53 6.22 -3.14
C HIS A 65 12.34 5.75 -4.00
N ASP A 66 12.63 5.23 -5.20
CA ASP A 66 11.61 4.74 -6.11
C ASP A 66 11.23 3.30 -5.79
N ARG A 67 9.95 3.06 -5.47
CA ARG A 67 9.44 1.77 -4.99
C ARG A 67 7.97 1.54 -5.35
N ALA A 68 7.44 0.38 -5.01
CA ALA A 68 6.05 -0.02 -5.27
C ALA A 68 5.61 0.21 -6.74
N PRO A 69 6.34 -0.35 -7.74
CA PRO A 69 5.95 -0.20 -9.15
C PRO A 69 4.57 -0.82 -9.40
N ARG A 70 3.69 -0.12 -10.11
CA ARG A 70 2.37 -0.62 -10.53
C ARG A 70 2.00 -0.06 -11.90
N PHE A 71 1.60 -0.94 -12.82
CA PHE A 71 1.14 -0.49 -14.13
C PHE A 71 -0.29 0.04 -14.07
N ARG A 72 -0.49 1.15 -14.77
CA ARG A 72 -1.82 1.63 -15.14
C ARG A 72 -2.25 0.93 -16.43
N ARG A 73 -3.56 0.88 -16.68
CA ARG A 73 -4.16 0.18 -17.84
C ARG A 73 -3.61 0.61 -19.21
N ASP A 74 -3.10 1.84 -19.32
CA ASP A 74 -2.52 2.40 -20.56
C ASP A 74 -1.03 2.06 -20.74
N GLY A 75 -0.45 1.25 -19.85
CA GLY A 75 0.95 0.85 -19.89
C GLY A 75 1.91 1.80 -19.19
N ALA A 76 1.43 2.93 -18.68
CA ALA A 76 2.26 3.82 -17.86
C ALA A 76 2.59 3.15 -16.51
N LEU A 77 3.80 3.41 -16.00
CA LEU A 77 4.27 2.82 -14.75
C LEU A 77 4.15 3.86 -13.62
N GLY A 78 3.24 3.63 -12.68
CA GLY A 78 3.17 4.37 -11.44
C GLY A 78 4.12 3.80 -10.38
N PHE A 79 4.59 4.63 -9.47
CA PHE A 79 5.47 4.22 -8.37
C PHE A 79 5.47 5.28 -7.26
N LEU A 80 5.90 4.89 -6.05
CA LEU A 80 6.13 5.82 -4.95
C LEU A 80 7.55 6.39 -5.01
N SER A 81 7.69 7.69 -4.79
CA SER A 81 8.99 8.37 -4.72
C SER A 81 8.97 9.56 -3.78
N ASN A 82 10.09 9.81 -3.10
CA ASN A 82 10.32 11.00 -2.26
C ASN A 82 10.82 12.22 -3.07
N ARG A 83 10.70 12.22 -4.40
CA ARG A 83 10.93 13.41 -5.21
C ARG A 83 9.95 14.52 -4.81
N ASN A 84 10.43 15.75 -4.76
CA ASN A 84 9.59 16.93 -4.57
C ASN A 84 8.68 17.13 -5.82
N PRO A 85 7.34 17.15 -5.67
CA PRO A 85 6.44 17.31 -6.79
C PRO A 85 6.60 18.61 -7.60
N ARG A 86 7.28 19.63 -7.05
CA ARG A 86 7.45 20.92 -7.73
C ARG A 86 8.56 20.92 -8.77
N ASP A 87 9.66 20.22 -8.49
CA ASP A 87 10.89 20.29 -9.29
C ASP A 87 11.47 18.91 -9.67
N GLY A 88 10.95 17.83 -9.08
CA GLY A 88 11.42 16.46 -9.34
C GLY A 88 12.74 16.10 -8.67
N ALA A 89 13.33 16.98 -7.86
CA ALA A 89 14.55 16.69 -7.13
C ALA A 89 14.27 15.74 -5.95
N PRO A 90 15.22 14.87 -5.55
CA PRO A 90 15.12 14.15 -4.29
C PRO A 90 14.89 15.12 -3.12
N ALA A 91 13.94 14.82 -2.25
CA ALA A 91 13.71 15.58 -1.03
C ALA A 91 14.15 14.80 0.21
N ASP A 92 14.65 15.54 1.20
CA ASP A 92 15.15 15.04 2.49
C ASP A 92 14.41 15.70 3.67
N GLY A 93 14.53 15.10 4.86
CA GLY A 93 13.93 15.63 6.08
C GLY A 93 12.40 15.73 5.99
N ASP A 94 11.85 16.85 6.47
CA ASP A 94 10.40 17.09 6.53
C ASP A 94 9.72 17.16 5.14
N ASP A 95 10.49 17.39 4.08
CA ASP A 95 9.99 17.43 2.70
C ASP A 95 10.03 16.06 2.00
N ALA A 96 10.69 15.05 2.60
CA ALA A 96 10.88 13.69 2.06
C ALA A 96 9.60 12.82 2.13
N ARG A 97 8.46 13.38 1.73
CA ARG A 97 7.18 12.65 1.69
C ARG A 97 7.05 11.91 0.36
N ALA A 98 6.77 10.62 0.43
CA ALA A 98 6.51 9.84 -0.77
C ALA A 98 5.23 10.32 -1.46
N GLN A 99 5.25 10.37 -2.79
CA GLN A 99 4.10 10.67 -3.64
C GLN A 99 4.00 9.64 -4.75
N VAL A 100 2.83 9.54 -5.39
CA VAL A 100 2.69 8.74 -6.61
C VAL A 100 3.27 9.53 -7.77
N TRP A 101 4.25 8.94 -8.45
CA TRP A 101 4.84 9.41 -9.69
C TRP A 101 4.46 8.46 -10.83
N ILE A 102 4.44 8.96 -12.05
CA ILE A 102 4.15 8.16 -13.24
C ILE A 102 5.20 8.36 -14.32
N LEU A 103 5.75 7.25 -14.79
CA LEU A 103 6.57 7.16 -15.99
C LEU A 103 5.64 6.83 -17.18
N PRO A 104 5.57 7.67 -18.23
CA PRO A 104 4.69 7.41 -19.37
C PRO A 104 5.05 6.11 -20.11
N ALA A 105 4.06 5.46 -20.71
CA ALA A 105 4.23 4.19 -21.45
C ALA A 105 5.24 4.31 -22.61
N GLU A 106 5.22 5.45 -23.29
CA GLU A 106 6.12 5.78 -24.41
C GLU A 106 7.52 6.22 -23.94
N GLY A 107 7.77 6.25 -22.63
CA GLY A 107 8.99 6.78 -22.02
C GLY A 107 8.95 8.30 -21.81
N GLY A 108 10.07 8.85 -21.37
CA GLY A 108 10.22 10.25 -20.94
C GLY A 108 10.54 10.35 -19.44
N GLU A 109 10.40 11.56 -18.90
CA GLU A 109 10.66 11.82 -17.49
C GLU A 109 9.44 11.49 -16.61
N PRO A 110 9.64 10.96 -15.39
CA PRO A 110 8.58 10.82 -14.41
C PRO A 110 7.92 12.15 -14.08
N ARG A 111 6.58 12.13 -13.91
CA ARG A 111 5.80 13.29 -13.44
C ARG A 111 4.99 12.92 -12.19
N PRO A 112 4.77 13.87 -11.26
CA PRO A 112 3.95 13.59 -10.09
C PRO A 112 2.48 13.44 -10.48
N LEU A 113 1.78 12.52 -9.83
CA LEU A 113 0.32 12.40 -9.86
C LEU A 113 -0.32 12.91 -8.56
N THR A 114 0.42 12.95 -7.45
CA THR A 114 -0.11 13.41 -6.17
C THR A 114 0.82 14.43 -5.51
N ASP A 115 0.25 15.27 -4.65
CA ASP A 115 0.98 16.10 -3.69
C ASP A 115 0.23 16.08 -2.34
N GLU A 116 0.03 14.88 -1.79
CA GLU A 116 -0.62 14.73 -0.49
C GLU A 116 0.23 15.37 0.61
N PRO A 117 -0.38 16.21 1.49
CA PRO A 117 0.36 17.00 2.47
C PRO A 117 1.34 16.23 3.33
N LEU A 118 0.95 15.05 3.81
CA LEU A 118 1.76 14.21 4.70
C LEU A 118 2.27 12.93 4.02
N GLY A 119 2.17 12.86 2.69
CA GLY A 119 2.67 11.76 1.89
C GLY A 119 1.70 10.59 1.72
N VAL A 120 2.09 9.74 0.76
CA VAL A 120 1.41 8.52 0.37
C VAL A 120 2.22 7.32 0.84
N THR A 121 1.55 6.34 1.43
CA THR A 121 2.15 5.11 1.98
C THR A 121 2.03 3.92 1.03
N ASP A 122 0.90 3.80 0.32
CA ASP A 122 0.63 2.82 -0.75
C ASP A 122 -0.39 3.39 -1.74
N PHE A 123 -0.54 2.76 -2.91
CA PHE A 123 -1.51 3.15 -3.92
C PHE A 123 -1.91 1.98 -4.82
N GLN A 124 -3.02 2.12 -5.54
CA GLN A 124 -3.41 1.18 -6.57
C GLN A 124 -4.23 1.87 -7.67
N PHE A 125 -4.02 1.46 -8.92
CA PHE A 125 -4.89 1.81 -10.04
C PHE A 125 -6.01 0.80 -10.21
N ALA A 126 -7.18 1.25 -10.63
CA ALA A 126 -8.19 0.34 -11.18
C ALA A 126 -7.68 -0.28 -12.49
N ALA A 127 -7.90 -1.58 -12.67
CA ALA A 127 -7.38 -2.32 -13.82
C ALA A 127 -8.10 -1.98 -15.14
N ALA A 128 -9.37 -1.57 -15.07
CA ALA A 128 -10.23 -1.31 -16.24
C ALA A 128 -10.80 0.12 -16.29
N ALA A 129 -10.51 0.97 -15.30
CA ALA A 129 -11.03 2.33 -15.21
C ALA A 129 -9.95 3.36 -14.90
N ASP A 130 -10.26 4.63 -15.17
CA ASP A 130 -9.38 5.78 -14.93
C ASP A 130 -9.50 6.22 -13.46
N ARG A 131 -9.01 5.38 -12.56
CA ARG A 131 -9.09 5.59 -11.11
C ARG A 131 -7.76 5.26 -10.43
N LEU A 132 -7.32 6.16 -9.57
CA LEU A 132 -6.23 5.96 -8.62
C LEU A 132 -6.80 6.03 -7.20
N VAL A 133 -6.37 5.14 -6.33
CA VAL A 133 -6.63 5.22 -4.89
C VAL A 133 -5.32 5.12 -4.15
N VAL A 134 -5.11 5.98 -3.16
CA VAL A 134 -3.90 6.02 -2.35
C VAL A 134 -4.26 5.86 -0.89
N LEU A 135 -3.32 5.34 -0.10
CA LEU A 135 -3.33 5.44 1.35
C LEU A 135 -2.43 6.60 1.76
N ALA A 136 -3.01 7.65 2.32
CA ALA A 136 -2.28 8.87 2.70
C ALA A 136 -2.46 9.18 4.18
N GLU A 137 -1.40 9.68 4.80
CA GLU A 137 -1.48 10.21 6.16
C GLU A 137 -2.19 11.56 6.14
N VAL A 138 -3.09 11.77 7.09
CA VAL A 138 -3.82 13.01 7.30
C VAL A 138 -3.85 13.35 8.79
N ALA A 139 -3.83 14.62 9.17
CA ALA A 139 -4.26 15.04 10.50
C ALA A 139 -5.76 15.35 10.45
N PRO A 140 -6.63 14.49 11.03
CA PRO A 140 -8.06 14.77 11.07
C PRO A 140 -8.32 16.14 11.67
N GLU A 141 -9.39 16.80 11.25
CA GLU A 141 -9.80 18.14 11.73
C GLU A 141 -8.92 19.32 11.25
N VAL A 142 -7.86 19.06 10.49
CA VAL A 142 -7.04 20.10 9.87
C VAL A 142 -7.37 20.19 8.38
N ALA A 143 -7.59 21.41 7.89
CA ALA A 143 -7.81 21.66 6.46
C ALA A 143 -6.60 21.21 5.62
N LEU A 144 -6.87 20.68 4.43
CA LEU A 144 -5.87 20.05 3.56
C LEU A 144 -4.66 20.97 3.27
N ASP A 145 -4.93 22.24 2.98
CA ASP A 145 -3.93 23.26 2.65
C ASP A 145 -3.10 23.71 3.86
N ALA A 146 -3.66 23.63 5.07
CA ALA A 146 -2.98 23.95 6.34
C ALA A 146 -2.18 22.78 6.92
N MET A 147 -2.44 21.56 6.44
CA MET A 147 -1.93 20.31 7.02
C MET A 147 -0.41 20.24 7.15
N ARG A 148 0.33 20.64 6.10
CA ARG A 148 1.81 20.68 6.10
C ARG A 148 2.34 21.59 7.21
N GLY A 149 1.80 22.81 7.28
CA GLY A 149 2.19 23.79 8.29
C GLY A 149 1.85 23.33 9.72
N HIS A 150 0.69 22.70 9.89
CA HIS A 150 0.25 22.16 11.18
C HIS A 150 1.22 21.09 11.71
N VAL A 151 1.57 20.09 10.90
CA VAL A 151 2.49 19.01 11.31
C VAL A 151 3.90 19.54 11.54
N ALA A 152 4.40 20.43 10.69
CA ALA A 152 5.71 21.07 10.88
C ALA A 152 5.77 21.88 12.20
N ALA A 153 4.68 22.58 12.56
CA ALA A 153 4.59 23.29 13.83
C ALA A 153 4.60 22.34 15.03
N ILE A 154 3.92 21.19 14.95
CA ILE A 154 3.98 20.16 16.00
C ILE A 154 5.40 19.57 16.12
N ALA A 155 6.08 19.27 15.01
CA ALA A 155 7.44 18.75 15.05
C ALA A 155 8.41 19.74 15.74
N LYS A 156 8.26 21.04 15.46
CA LYS A 156 9.14 22.09 15.99
C LYS A 156 8.79 22.57 17.41
N HIS A 157 7.50 22.62 17.74
CA HIS A 157 6.97 23.24 18.95
C HIS A 157 6.05 22.32 19.76
N GLY A 158 6.08 21.02 19.48
CA GLY A 158 5.21 20.02 20.06
C GLY A 158 5.26 19.97 21.58
N PRO A 159 4.23 19.38 22.20
CA PRO A 159 4.16 19.31 23.65
C PRO A 159 5.30 18.47 24.22
N SER A 160 5.79 18.85 25.40
CA SER A 160 6.77 18.05 26.15
C SER A 160 6.18 16.75 26.72
N ALA A 161 4.86 16.53 26.59
CA ALA A 161 4.16 15.34 27.02
C ALA A 161 3.07 14.95 26.00
N LEU A 162 3.03 13.66 25.66
CA LEU A 162 1.98 13.07 24.82
C LEU A 162 1.03 12.25 25.71
N ARG A 163 -0.27 12.39 25.49
CA ARG A 163 -1.29 11.63 26.21
C ARG A 163 -1.97 10.65 25.26
N TYR A 164 -1.77 9.37 25.53
CA TYR A 164 -2.43 8.29 24.81
C TYR A 164 -3.51 7.64 25.66
N ARG A 165 -4.59 7.20 25.02
CA ARG A 165 -5.70 6.47 25.67
C ARG A 165 -5.89 5.06 25.13
N GLU A 166 -5.27 4.75 24.00
CA GLU A 166 -5.42 3.50 23.26
C GLU A 166 -4.05 3.07 22.71
N THR A 167 -3.88 1.76 22.50
CA THR A 167 -2.71 1.16 21.85
C THR A 167 -2.96 0.97 20.35
N PRO A 168 -1.91 0.87 19.52
CA PRO A 168 -0.48 1.01 19.86
C PRO A 168 -0.07 2.46 20.13
N LEU A 169 0.95 2.64 20.95
CA LEU A 169 1.46 3.97 21.36
C LEU A 169 2.64 4.43 20.52
N ARG A 170 3.46 3.47 20.10
CA ARG A 170 4.80 3.65 19.54
C ARG A 170 5.06 2.55 18.54
N HIS A 171 5.77 2.87 17.46
CA HIS A 171 6.37 1.87 16.59
C HIS A 171 7.88 1.94 16.78
N TRP A 172 8.45 0.83 17.28
CA TRP A 172 9.85 0.73 17.69
C TRP A 172 10.36 1.92 18.50
N ASP A 173 11.09 2.86 17.90
CA ASP A 173 11.75 3.98 18.56
C ASP A 173 10.97 5.30 18.52
N HIS A 174 9.88 5.39 17.73
CA HIS A 174 9.12 6.63 17.52
C HIS A 174 7.64 6.52 17.91
N TRP A 175 7.14 7.55 18.58
CA TRP A 175 5.74 7.66 18.99
C TRP A 175 4.82 7.74 17.78
N LEU A 176 3.68 7.05 17.83
CA LEU A 176 2.73 7.13 16.72
C LEU A 176 2.14 8.54 16.65
N PRO A 177 2.13 9.15 15.45
CA PRO A 177 1.62 10.49 15.26
C PRO A 177 0.10 10.52 15.50
N ALA A 178 -0.40 11.70 15.88
CA ALA A 178 -1.83 11.97 16.00
C ALA A 178 -2.56 12.01 14.64
N THR A 179 -1.87 11.67 13.55
CA THR A 179 -2.43 11.51 12.22
C THR A 179 -3.22 10.20 12.11
N ALA A 180 -4.08 10.16 11.11
CA ALA A 180 -4.82 8.99 10.68
C ALA A 180 -4.43 8.65 9.26
N LEU A 181 -4.42 7.37 8.93
CA LEU A 181 -4.26 6.91 7.56
C LEU A 181 -5.63 6.83 6.90
N HIS A 182 -5.79 7.44 5.72
CA HIS A 182 -7.05 7.48 4.98
C HIS A 182 -6.86 6.92 3.56
N ALA A 183 -7.91 6.32 3.00
CA ALA A 183 -7.97 5.99 1.59
C ALA A 183 -8.52 7.18 0.80
N ILE A 184 -7.73 7.71 -0.13
CA ILE A 184 -8.07 8.90 -0.94
C ILE A 184 -8.15 8.50 -2.41
N GLY A 185 -9.27 8.81 -3.06
CA GLY A 185 -9.49 8.56 -4.49
C GLY A 185 -9.16 9.76 -5.37
N TYR A 186 -8.65 9.48 -6.57
CA TYR A 186 -8.36 10.44 -7.64
C TYR A 186 -8.79 9.88 -9.00
N ASP A 187 -8.93 10.77 -9.97
CA ASP A 187 -8.90 10.39 -11.38
C ASP A 187 -7.47 9.96 -11.82
N GLU A 188 -7.32 9.55 -13.07
CA GLU A 188 -6.06 9.05 -13.61
C GLU A 188 -4.95 10.11 -13.74
N ARG A 189 -5.30 11.39 -13.63
CA ARG A 189 -4.38 12.54 -13.73
C ARG A 189 -4.03 13.12 -12.38
N GLY A 190 -4.56 12.57 -11.28
CA GLY A 190 -4.37 13.11 -9.93
C GLY A 190 -5.34 14.23 -9.57
N GLY A 191 -6.40 14.42 -10.37
CA GLY A 191 -7.50 15.32 -10.06
C GLY A 191 -8.61 14.65 -9.24
N GLY A 192 -9.63 15.42 -8.88
CA GLY A 192 -10.84 14.88 -8.27
C GLY A 192 -10.64 14.22 -6.90
N ARG A 193 -9.71 14.73 -6.08
CA ARG A 193 -9.40 14.21 -4.74
C ARG A 193 -10.66 14.05 -3.89
N VAL A 194 -10.96 12.82 -3.46
CA VAL A 194 -12.06 12.50 -2.53
C VAL A 194 -11.54 11.62 -1.41
N ASP A 195 -11.80 12.01 -0.16
CA ASP A 195 -11.52 11.16 0.99
C ASP A 195 -12.62 10.09 1.13
N LEU A 196 -12.24 8.82 0.98
CA LEU A 196 -13.16 7.67 1.02
C LEU A 196 -13.32 7.10 2.44
N THR A 197 -12.51 7.58 3.39
CA THR A 197 -12.55 7.13 4.77
C THR A 197 -12.41 8.31 5.74
N PRO A 198 -13.22 9.38 5.65
CA PRO A 198 -13.07 10.58 6.47
C PRO A 198 -13.26 10.33 7.98
N ASP A 199 -13.96 9.26 8.32
CA ASP A 199 -14.22 8.83 9.69
C ASP A 199 -13.11 7.90 10.23
N ALA A 200 -12.12 7.54 9.41
CA ALA A 200 -10.97 6.78 9.87
C ALA A 200 -10.17 7.57 10.91
N ARG A 201 -9.64 6.85 11.89
CA ARG A 201 -8.73 7.38 12.91
C ARG A 201 -7.57 6.41 13.03
N HIS A 202 -7.70 5.41 13.89
CA HIS A 202 -6.73 4.32 14.01
C HIS A 202 -7.13 3.04 13.26
N HIS A 203 -8.32 3.05 12.65
CA HIS A 203 -8.91 1.88 12.00
C HIS A 203 -8.10 1.31 10.82
N LEU A 204 -7.23 2.10 10.20
CA LEU A 204 -6.38 1.68 9.09
C LEU A 204 -4.93 1.38 9.54
N ARG A 205 -4.72 1.07 10.83
CA ARG A 205 -3.40 0.75 11.42
C ARG A 205 -3.42 -0.64 12.07
N ASN A 206 -3.55 -1.68 11.25
CA ASN A 206 -3.73 -3.05 11.73
C ASN A 206 -2.43 -3.74 12.22
N GLY A 207 -1.24 -3.24 11.83
CA GLY A 207 0.04 -3.88 12.15
C GLY A 207 1.10 -3.72 11.06
N PRO A 208 2.22 -4.46 11.13
CA PRO A 208 3.24 -4.46 10.08
C PRO A 208 2.68 -5.01 8.75
N GLY A 209 2.78 -4.23 7.67
CA GLY A 209 2.25 -4.60 6.35
C GLY A 209 0.82 -4.12 6.07
N ASP A 210 0.25 -3.32 6.97
CA ASP A 210 -1.11 -2.81 6.89
C ASP A 210 -1.20 -1.31 6.53
N PRO A 211 -2.38 -0.85 6.08
CA PRO A 211 -3.58 -1.63 5.79
C PRO A 211 -3.55 -2.19 4.37
N GLY A 212 -4.22 -3.32 4.18
CA GLY A 212 -4.49 -3.85 2.84
C GLY A 212 -5.43 -2.92 2.07
N LEU A 213 -5.08 -2.59 0.83
CA LEU A 213 -5.91 -1.87 -0.13
C LEU A 213 -6.16 -2.74 -1.37
N ALA A 214 -7.42 -2.79 -1.79
CA ALA A 214 -7.84 -3.36 -3.07
C ALA A 214 -8.80 -2.41 -3.79
N VAL A 215 -8.53 -2.10 -5.05
CA VAL A 215 -9.43 -1.37 -5.95
C VAL A 215 -10.07 -2.38 -6.90
N ALA A 216 -11.40 -2.36 -7.01
CA ALA A 216 -12.11 -3.20 -7.97
C ALA A 216 -11.68 -2.85 -9.40
N PRO A 217 -11.68 -3.80 -10.36
CA PRO A 217 -11.25 -3.55 -11.73
C PRO A 217 -11.95 -2.35 -12.39
N ASP A 218 -13.25 -2.17 -12.12
CA ASP A 218 -14.07 -1.06 -12.61
C ASP A 218 -13.84 0.28 -11.88
N GLY A 219 -13.06 0.29 -10.80
CA GLY A 219 -12.79 1.46 -9.96
C GLY A 219 -14.01 1.99 -9.20
N ALA A 220 -15.14 1.25 -9.19
CA ALA A 220 -16.37 1.67 -8.52
C ALA A 220 -16.36 1.36 -7.03
N ARG A 221 -15.59 0.34 -6.61
CA ARG A 221 -15.45 -0.07 -5.22
C ARG A 221 -14.00 -0.20 -4.82
N ILE A 222 -13.75 0.05 -3.54
CA ILE A 222 -12.50 -0.33 -2.87
C ILE A 222 -12.80 -1.27 -1.71
N ALA A 223 -11.80 -2.04 -1.31
CA ALA A 223 -11.78 -2.79 -0.07
C ALA A 223 -10.54 -2.36 0.72
N VAL A 224 -10.73 -2.01 1.98
CA VAL A 224 -9.64 -1.73 2.93
C VAL A 224 -9.77 -2.64 4.13
N THR A 225 -8.64 -3.06 4.70
CA THR A 225 -8.64 -3.75 5.99
C THR A 225 -8.87 -2.73 7.11
N TRP A 226 -9.92 -2.93 7.91
CA TRP A 226 -10.35 -2.03 8.99
C TRP A 226 -10.23 -2.74 10.34
N CYS A 227 -9.64 -2.11 11.36
CA CYS A 227 -9.52 -2.69 12.71
C CYS A 227 -10.17 -1.90 13.82
N GLU A 228 -10.48 -2.63 14.88
CA GLU A 228 -10.74 -2.11 16.23
C GLU A 228 -10.02 -2.97 17.27
N LEU A 229 -9.81 -2.43 18.47
CA LEU A 229 -9.22 -3.18 19.57
C LEU A 229 -10.18 -4.25 20.07
N GLY A 230 -9.76 -5.52 19.96
CA GLY A 230 -10.48 -6.66 20.49
C GLY A 230 -10.46 -6.70 22.02
N ALA A 231 -11.33 -7.54 22.60
CA ALA A 231 -11.43 -7.71 24.06
C ALA A 231 -10.11 -8.21 24.70
N ASP A 232 -9.25 -8.85 23.92
CA ASP A 232 -7.93 -9.32 24.33
C ASP A 232 -6.81 -8.28 24.12
N ARG A 233 -7.16 -7.04 23.75
CA ARG A 233 -6.26 -5.93 23.45
C ARG A 233 -5.33 -6.16 22.26
N ILE A 234 -5.75 -7.02 21.34
CA ILE A 234 -5.12 -7.18 20.03
C ILE A 234 -6.16 -6.72 19.00
N HIS A 235 -5.71 -6.07 17.92
CA HIS A 235 -6.61 -5.60 16.88
C HIS A 235 -7.32 -6.79 16.20
N ASP A 236 -8.64 -6.74 16.21
CA ASP A 236 -9.46 -7.51 15.30
C ASP A 236 -9.67 -6.66 14.04
N SER A 237 -9.54 -7.27 12.87
CA SER A 237 -9.78 -6.58 11.61
C SER A 237 -10.82 -7.30 10.75
N TRP A 238 -11.32 -6.59 9.76
CA TRP A 238 -12.28 -7.05 8.76
C TRP A 238 -12.10 -6.27 7.46
N LEU A 239 -12.81 -6.68 6.41
CA LEU A 239 -12.76 -5.97 5.13
C LEU A 239 -13.89 -4.96 5.07
N ARG A 240 -13.58 -3.68 4.93
CA ARG A 240 -14.56 -2.64 4.64
C ARG A 240 -14.56 -2.35 3.15
N VAL A 241 -15.67 -2.69 2.49
CA VAL A 241 -15.90 -2.40 1.06
C VAL A 241 -16.66 -1.09 0.94
N ILE A 242 -16.14 -0.16 0.15
CA ILE A 242 -16.66 1.21 0.02
C ILE A 242 -17.00 1.47 -1.44
N ASP A 243 -18.22 1.93 -1.70
CA ASP A 243 -18.61 2.47 -3.00
C ASP A 243 -18.00 3.88 -3.17
N VAL A 244 -17.23 4.06 -4.23
CA VAL A 244 -16.41 5.26 -4.43
C VAL A 244 -17.26 6.49 -4.76
N ALA A 245 -18.43 6.31 -5.38
CA ALA A 245 -19.28 7.43 -5.79
C ALA A 245 -20.13 7.96 -4.62
N SER A 246 -20.68 7.05 -3.80
CA SER A 246 -21.59 7.38 -2.71
C SER A 246 -20.92 7.44 -1.34
N GLY A 247 -19.74 6.85 -1.18
CA GLY A 247 -19.08 6.68 0.12
C GLY A 247 -19.75 5.63 1.02
N VAL A 248 -20.78 4.92 0.54
CA VAL A 248 -21.47 3.89 1.32
C VAL A 248 -20.50 2.73 1.55
N ALA A 249 -20.34 2.36 2.83
CA ALA A 249 -19.45 1.31 3.26
C ALA A 249 -20.21 0.08 3.80
N ARG A 250 -19.69 -1.12 3.54
CA ARG A 250 -20.16 -2.40 4.08
C ARG A 250 -18.99 -3.19 4.65
N ASP A 251 -19.18 -3.76 5.83
CA ASP A 251 -18.18 -4.58 6.50
C ASP A 251 -18.40 -6.08 6.21
N LEU A 252 -17.32 -6.78 5.88
CA LEU A 252 -17.30 -8.21 5.54
C LEU A 252 -16.34 -8.95 6.47
N GLY A 253 -16.76 -10.11 6.98
CA GLY A 253 -15.91 -11.00 7.76
C GLY A 253 -15.60 -10.52 9.18
N ARG A 254 -16.34 -9.53 9.70
CA ARG A 254 -16.17 -9.02 11.06
C ARG A 254 -16.48 -10.09 12.10
N ALA A 255 -15.50 -10.42 12.93
CA ALA A 255 -15.61 -11.41 14.00
C ALA A 255 -14.54 -11.13 15.07
N ALA A 256 -14.80 -11.58 16.29
CA ALA A 256 -13.83 -11.48 17.38
C ALA A 256 -12.62 -12.41 17.16
N ALA A 257 -11.44 -11.98 17.60
CA ALA A 257 -10.18 -12.71 17.48
C ALA A 257 -9.81 -13.06 16.03
N VAL A 258 -10.22 -12.22 15.07
CA VAL A 258 -9.98 -12.42 13.64
C VAL A 258 -9.27 -11.21 13.07
N GLN A 259 -8.29 -11.46 12.20
CA GLN A 259 -7.66 -10.45 11.36
C GLN A 259 -7.80 -10.85 9.90
N HIS A 260 -7.89 -9.86 9.01
CA HIS A 260 -7.84 -10.04 7.56
C HIS A 260 -6.67 -9.26 6.98
N GLY A 261 -6.09 -9.80 5.92
CA GLY A 261 -4.97 -9.23 5.18
C GLY A 261 -5.08 -9.48 3.69
N ALA A 262 -4.27 -8.76 2.91
CA ALA A 262 -4.13 -8.92 1.46
C ALA A 262 -5.46 -9.01 0.67
N PRO A 263 -6.43 -8.07 0.85
CA PRO A 263 -7.66 -8.10 0.07
C PRO A 263 -7.35 -7.93 -1.43
N ARG A 264 -8.00 -8.73 -2.29
CA ARG A 264 -7.89 -8.63 -3.75
C ARG A 264 -9.21 -8.95 -4.45
N PHE A 265 -9.70 -8.02 -5.26
CA PHE A 265 -10.82 -8.29 -6.16
C PHE A 265 -10.42 -9.24 -7.27
N ALA A 266 -11.32 -10.16 -7.61
CA ALA A 266 -11.25 -10.94 -8.84
C ALA A 266 -11.40 -10.02 -10.06
N PRO A 267 -10.96 -10.45 -11.26
CA PRO A 267 -11.09 -9.67 -12.49
C PRO A 267 -12.52 -9.25 -12.85
N ASP A 268 -13.53 -9.96 -12.34
CA ASP A 268 -14.95 -9.62 -12.52
C ASP A 268 -15.45 -8.49 -11.59
N GLY A 269 -14.65 -8.11 -10.58
CA GLY A 269 -15.02 -7.15 -9.54
C GLY A 269 -16.14 -7.58 -8.60
N ARG A 270 -16.68 -8.80 -8.74
CA ARG A 270 -17.79 -9.32 -7.93
C ARG A 270 -17.33 -10.20 -6.79
N THR A 271 -16.16 -10.84 -6.95
CA THR A 271 -15.57 -11.64 -5.88
C THR A 271 -14.41 -10.89 -5.24
N LEU A 272 -14.37 -10.86 -3.91
CA LEU A 272 -13.22 -10.38 -3.13
C LEU A 272 -12.62 -11.57 -2.39
N ALA A 273 -11.31 -11.79 -2.51
CA ALA A 273 -10.57 -12.75 -1.69
C ALA A 273 -9.65 -12.02 -0.71
N ALA A 274 -9.40 -12.65 0.44
CA ALA A 274 -8.44 -12.17 1.43
C ALA A 274 -7.90 -13.32 2.27
N GLU A 275 -6.78 -13.09 2.92
CA GLU A 275 -6.32 -13.91 4.02
C GLU A 275 -7.15 -13.61 5.26
N ARG A 276 -7.50 -14.65 6.01
CA ARG A 276 -8.19 -14.54 7.30
C ARG A 276 -7.41 -15.34 8.35
N THR A 277 -6.94 -14.64 9.36
CA THR A 277 -6.23 -15.19 10.50
C THR A 277 -7.16 -15.29 11.69
N LEU A 278 -7.45 -16.51 12.14
CA LEU A 278 -8.16 -16.76 13.39
C LEU A 278 -7.15 -16.97 14.52
N ARG A 279 -7.20 -16.11 15.53
CA ARG A 279 -6.36 -16.17 16.73
C ARG A 279 -7.05 -17.07 17.75
N ARG A 280 -6.44 -18.21 18.10
CA ARG A 280 -6.98 -19.17 19.09
C ARG A 280 -6.07 -19.28 20.29
N ARG A 281 -6.61 -19.03 21.47
CA ARG A 281 -5.89 -19.21 22.74
C ARG A 281 -5.35 -20.65 22.85
N GLY A 282 -4.03 -20.78 23.02
CA GLY A 282 -3.35 -22.06 23.19
C GLY A 282 -3.07 -22.84 21.90
N LEU A 283 -3.57 -22.40 20.74
CA LEU A 283 -3.36 -23.05 19.44
C LEU A 283 -2.64 -22.14 18.43
N GLY A 284 -2.34 -20.90 18.79
CA GLY A 284 -1.70 -19.94 17.91
C GLY A 284 -2.66 -19.34 16.89
N GLU A 285 -2.14 -19.03 15.70
CA GLU A 285 -2.87 -18.38 14.62
C GLU A 285 -3.12 -19.36 13.48
N VAL A 286 -4.34 -19.37 12.97
CA VAL A 286 -4.74 -20.20 11.83
C VAL A 286 -5.11 -19.29 10.68
N VAL A 287 -4.28 -19.28 9.63
CA VAL A 287 -4.50 -18.48 8.42
C VAL A 287 -5.19 -19.34 7.36
N ARG A 288 -6.25 -18.80 6.75
CA ARG A 288 -7.01 -19.42 5.66
C ARG A 288 -7.35 -18.39 4.59
N LEU A 289 -7.59 -18.85 3.37
CA LEU A 289 -8.09 -18.00 2.29
C LEU A 289 -9.62 -17.98 2.31
N TRP A 290 -10.18 -16.78 2.27
CA TRP A 290 -11.61 -16.54 2.28
C TRP A 290 -12.04 -15.73 1.06
N ALA A 291 -13.27 -15.93 0.62
CA ALA A 291 -13.87 -15.16 -0.46
C ALA A 291 -15.31 -14.74 -0.14
N TRP A 292 -15.70 -13.58 -0.68
CA TRP A 292 -17.02 -12.96 -0.54
C TRP A 292 -17.55 -12.53 -1.91
N GLN A 293 -18.86 -12.65 -2.11
CA GLN A 293 -19.58 -12.00 -3.20
C GLN A 293 -19.97 -10.58 -2.78
N VAL A 294 -19.25 -9.58 -3.31
CA VAL A 294 -19.38 -8.20 -2.85
C VAL A 294 -20.66 -7.50 -3.32
N ASP A 295 -21.35 -8.06 -4.31
CA ASP A 295 -22.66 -7.63 -4.82
C ASP A 295 -23.85 -8.31 -4.12
N VAL A 296 -23.61 -9.35 -3.32
CA VAL A 296 -24.64 -10.05 -2.54
C VAL A 296 -24.67 -9.48 -1.12
N GLU A 297 -25.73 -8.74 -0.79
CA GLU A 297 -25.86 -8.04 0.50
C GLU A 297 -25.76 -8.99 1.70
N ALA A 298 -26.39 -10.16 1.60
CA ALA A 298 -26.39 -11.17 2.67
C ALA A 298 -25.03 -11.89 2.85
N ASP A 299 -24.11 -11.83 1.88
CA ASP A 299 -22.81 -12.51 1.97
C ASP A 299 -21.79 -11.68 2.75
N VAL A 300 -22.03 -11.53 4.05
CA VAL A 300 -21.12 -10.84 4.98
C VAL A 300 -20.15 -11.80 5.65
N ALA A 301 -20.48 -13.09 5.74
CA ALA A 301 -19.63 -14.09 6.38
C ALA A 301 -18.52 -14.60 5.45
N GLY A 302 -18.80 -14.67 4.14
CA GLY A 302 -17.89 -15.27 3.16
C GLY A 302 -17.77 -16.78 3.33
N ARG A 303 -16.86 -17.36 2.55
CA ARG A 303 -16.54 -18.79 2.61
C ARG A 303 -15.04 -19.03 2.55
N GLU A 304 -14.57 -20.07 3.22
CA GLU A 304 -13.23 -20.59 3.03
C GLU A 304 -13.09 -21.15 1.60
N VAL A 305 -12.01 -20.77 0.90
CA VAL A 305 -11.82 -21.09 -0.53
C VAL A 305 -11.30 -22.51 -0.72
N ALA A 306 -10.42 -22.98 0.16
CA ALA A 306 -9.86 -24.31 0.11
C ALA A 306 -9.36 -24.75 1.50
N ALA A 307 -9.47 -26.04 1.79
CA ALA A 307 -8.77 -26.65 2.91
C ALA A 307 -7.29 -26.72 2.57
N TRP A 308 -6.46 -26.08 3.39
CA TRP A 308 -5.02 -25.94 3.16
C TRP A 308 -4.27 -26.13 4.48
N ASP A 309 -3.18 -26.92 4.46
CA ASP A 309 -2.41 -27.26 5.66
C ASP A 309 -1.23 -26.31 5.96
N ALA A 310 -0.62 -25.68 4.95
CA ALA A 310 0.34 -24.57 5.11
C ALA A 310 -0.35 -23.21 5.39
N ILE A 311 0.45 -22.19 5.71
CA ILE A 311 0.01 -20.79 5.85
C ILE A 311 0.00 -20.17 4.45
N PRO A 312 -1.17 -19.80 3.89
CA PRO A 312 -1.23 -19.25 2.55
C PRO A 312 -0.91 -17.75 2.54
N HIS A 313 -0.10 -17.31 1.57
CA HIS A 313 0.07 -15.89 1.24
C HIS A 313 -0.53 -15.58 -0.13
N LEU A 314 -1.57 -14.75 -0.16
CA LEU A 314 -2.35 -14.43 -1.35
C LEU A 314 -1.59 -13.47 -2.28
N GLN A 315 -1.16 -13.97 -3.44
CA GLN A 315 -0.42 -13.18 -4.42
C GLN A 315 -1.35 -12.48 -5.41
N ALA A 316 -2.21 -13.24 -6.11
CA ALA A 316 -3.07 -12.69 -7.16
C ALA A 316 -4.25 -13.61 -7.51
N TRP A 317 -5.18 -13.12 -8.32
CA TRP A 317 -6.12 -13.95 -9.07
C TRP A 317 -5.53 -14.38 -10.40
N THR A 318 -5.94 -15.54 -10.92
CA THR A 318 -5.72 -15.87 -12.33
C THR A 318 -6.48 -14.90 -13.23
N GLY A 319 -6.01 -14.68 -14.46
CA GLY A 319 -6.63 -13.73 -15.39
C GLY A 319 -8.09 -14.06 -15.76
N ASP A 320 -8.48 -15.34 -15.68
CA ASP A 320 -9.86 -15.79 -15.87
C ASP A 320 -10.72 -15.71 -14.59
N GLY A 321 -10.14 -15.31 -13.46
CA GLY A 321 -10.80 -15.19 -12.16
C GLY A 321 -11.20 -16.52 -11.52
N ARG A 322 -10.74 -17.67 -12.05
CA ARG A 322 -11.15 -19.00 -11.55
C ARG A 322 -10.22 -19.57 -10.50
N GLY A 323 -9.05 -18.98 -10.29
CA GLY A 323 -8.05 -19.45 -9.33
C GLY A 323 -7.37 -18.32 -8.58
N LEU A 324 -6.77 -18.69 -7.45
CA LEU A 324 -5.89 -17.84 -6.65
C LEU A 324 -4.46 -18.36 -6.79
N LEU A 325 -3.50 -17.44 -6.95
CA LEU A 325 -2.08 -17.69 -6.85
C LEU A 325 -1.65 -17.42 -5.42
N VAL A 326 -1.00 -18.42 -4.82
CA VAL A 326 -0.69 -18.47 -3.39
C VAL A 326 0.74 -19.00 -3.24
N THR A 327 1.48 -18.46 -2.28
CA THR A 327 2.81 -18.94 -1.87
C THR A 327 2.79 -19.43 -0.44
#